data_AF-A0A4S4N800-F1
#
_entry.id   AF-A0A4S4N800-F1
#
_cell.length_a   1.000
_cell.length_b   1.000
_cell.length_c   1.000
_cell.angle_alpha   90.00
_cell.angle_beta   90.00
_cell.angle_gamma   90.00
#
_symmetry.space_group_name_H-M   'P 1'
#
loop_
_entity.id
_entity.type
_entity.pdbx_description
1 polymer ?
#
loop_
_entity_poly.entity_id
_entity_poly.type
_entity_poly.pdbx_seq_one_letter_code
_entity_poly.pdbx_strand_id
1 'polypeptide(L)'
;MLEEVIFFDTLRQALWTAVVVSTPILAVALVVGVSVGLLQALTSVQEMTLTFVPKLVAIVAVFWASMGFMTASIVTLFQSQIIPLIVGG
;
A
#
# COMPACT_ATOMS: atom_id res chain seq x y z
N MET A 1 18.87 23.16 14.39
CA MET A 1 18.06 23.66 13.24
C MET A 1 18.21 22.78 12.01
N LEU A 2 19.42 22.52 11.47
CA LEU A 2 19.58 21.67 10.27
C LEU A 2 19.24 20.19 10.51
N GLU A 3 19.64 19.59 11.63
CA GLU A 3 19.30 18.20 11.97
C GLU A 3 17.78 17.96 12.07
N GLU A 4 17.07 18.93 12.63
CA GLU A 4 15.62 18.87 12.81
C GLU A 4 14.89 18.92 11.46
N VAL A 5 15.38 19.73 10.51
CA VAL A 5 14.87 19.76 9.13
C VAL A 5 15.08 18.41 8.43
N ILE A 6 16.29 17.83 8.53
CA ILE A 6 16.61 16.52 7.94
C ILE A 6 15.71 15.43 8.51
N PHE A 7 15.47 15.44 9.82
CA PHE A 7 14.59 14.49 10.49
C PHE A 7 13.16 14.58 9.95
N PHE A 8 12.58 15.78 9.89
CA PHE A 8 11.22 15.96 9.35
C PHE A 8 11.12 15.60 7.86
N ASP A 9 12.15 15.88 7.06
CA ASP A 9 12.20 15.52 5.65
C ASP A 9 12.21 14.00 5.45
N THR A 10 13.03 13.30 6.24
CA THR A 10 13.14 11.83 6.21
C THR A 10 11.81 11.19 6.60
N LEU A 11 11.16 11.68 7.66
CA LEU A 11 9.84 11.19 8.07
C LEU A 11 8.79 11.40 6.98
N ARG A 12 8.79 12.57 6.32
CA ARG A 12 7.86 12.85 5.22
C ARG A 12 8.03 11.86 4.07
N GLN A 13 9.26 11.59 3.66
CA GLN A 13 9.55 10.62 2.60
C GLN A 13 9.18 9.19 3.00
N ALA A 14 9.39 8.80 4.25
CA ALA A 14 8.97 7.51 4.77
C ALA A 14 7.43 7.36 4.70
N LEU A 15 6.69 8.37 5.16
CA LEU A 15 5.22 8.39 5.06
C LEU A 15 4.74 8.36 3.61
N TRP A 16 5.38 9.12 2.73
CA TRP A 16 5.06 9.10 1.30
C TRP A 16 5.29 7.72 0.68
N THR A 17 6.40 7.07 1.03
CA THR A 17 6.70 5.71 0.57
C THR A 17 5.65 4.72 1.06
N ALA A 18 5.18 4.84 2.31
CA ALA A 18 4.11 3.98 2.83
C ALA A 18 2.78 4.16 2.06
N VAL A 19 2.43 5.38 1.67
CA VAL A 19 1.25 5.66 0.83
C VAL A 19 1.44 5.00 -0.55
N VAL A 20 2.58 5.19 -1.19
CA VAL A 20 2.87 4.62 -2.51
C VAL A 20 2.82 3.08 -2.49
N VAL A 21 3.41 2.46 -1.47
CA VAL A 21 3.43 0.99 -1.29
C VAL A 21 2.02 0.44 -1.05
N SER A 22 1.17 1.14 -0.30
CA SER A 22 -0.20 0.70 -0.02
C SER A 22 -1.18 0.94 -1.18
N THR A 23 -0.86 1.86 -2.09
CA THR A 23 -1.73 2.25 -3.23
C THR A 23 -2.27 1.06 -4.05
N PRO A 24 -1.46 0.12 -4.57
CA PRO A 24 -1.96 -0.97 -5.41
C PRO A 24 -2.96 -1.87 -4.68
N ILE A 25 -2.68 -2.20 -3.42
CA ILE A 25 -3.55 -3.06 -2.60
C ILE A 25 -4.86 -2.35 -2.27
N LEU A 26 -4.78 -1.09 -1.85
CA LEU A 26 -5.95 -0.29 -1.51
C LEU A 26 -6.86 -0.04 -2.71
N ALA A 27 -6.28 0.25 -3.88
CA ALA A 27 -7.03 0.46 -5.11
C ALA A 27 -7.88 -0.78 -5.47
N VAL A 28 -7.28 -1.97 -5.41
CA VAL A 28 -8.01 -3.20 -5.72
C VAL A 28 -9.00 -3.57 -4.62
N ALA A 29 -8.64 -3.40 -3.35
CA ALA A 29 -9.56 -3.63 -2.24
C ALA A 29 -10.81 -2.75 -2.33
N LEU A 30 -10.66 -1.50 -2.79
CA LEU A 30 -11.74 -0.56 -3.05
C LEU A 30 -12.61 -1.04 -4.23
N VAL A 31 -11.99 -1.26 -5.40
CA VAL A 31 -12.73 -1.66 -6.63
C VAL A 31 -13.53 -2.93 -6.38
N VAL A 32 -12.89 -3.98 -5.85
CA VAL A 32 -13.56 -5.26 -5.60
C VAL A 32 -14.60 -5.13 -4.49
N GLY A 33 -14.30 -4.37 -3.44
CA GLY A 33 -15.28 -4.10 -2.37
C GLY A 33 -16.54 -3.42 -2.87
N VAL A 34 -16.39 -2.41 -3.73
CA VAL A 34 -17.53 -1.69 -4.32
C VAL A 34 -18.29 -2.57 -5.30
N SER A 35 -17.61 -3.28 -6.20
CA SER A 35 -18.25 -4.17 -7.18
C SER A 35 -19.05 -5.26 -6.50
N VAL A 36 -18.48 -5.94 -5.49
CA VAL A 36 -19.17 -7.00 -4.76
C VAL A 36 -20.30 -6.44 -3.91
N GLY A 37 -20.10 -5.31 -3.23
CA GLY A 37 -21.16 -4.66 -2.46
C GLY A 37 -22.35 -4.23 -3.32
N LEU A 38 -22.09 -3.74 -4.54
CA LEU A 38 -23.14 -3.38 -5.50
C LEU A 38 -23.91 -4.62 -5.96
N LEU A 39 -23.22 -5.72 -6.28
CA LEU A 39 -23.87 -6.98 -6.67
C LEU A 39 -24.77 -7.52 -5.55
N GLN A 40 -24.35 -7.39 -4.30
CA GLN A 40 -25.16 -7.80 -3.14
C GLN A 40 -26.40 -6.93 -2.97
N ALA A 41 -26.27 -5.63 -3.16
CA ALA A 41 -27.40 -4.71 -3.12
C ALA A 41 -28.41 -4.98 -4.24
N LEU A 42 -27.93 -5.24 -5.47
CA LEU A 42 -28.77 -5.48 -6.64
C LEU A 42 -29.48 -6.84 -6.61
N THR A 43 -28.83 -7.88 -6.08
CA THR A 43 -29.40 -9.24 -6.03
C THR A 43 -30.11 -9.57 -4.72
N SER A 44 -30.05 -8.68 -3.73
CA SER A 44 -30.57 -8.89 -2.36
C SER A 44 -29.94 -10.09 -1.62
N VAL A 45 -28.81 -10.62 -2.10
CA VAL A 45 -28.07 -11.72 -1.47
C VAL A 45 -27.05 -11.14 -0.48
N GLN A 46 -27.35 -11.21 0.81
CA GLN A 46 -26.52 -10.66 1.89
C GLN A 46 -25.74 -11.76 2.63
N GLU A 47 -25.08 -12.64 1.89
CA GLU A 47 -24.24 -13.67 2.51
C GLU A 47 -22.84 -13.12 2.80
N MET A 48 -22.49 -13.10 4.08
CA MET A 48 -21.20 -12.60 4.61
C MET A 48 -19.97 -13.30 4.02
N THR A 49 -20.10 -14.52 3.52
CA THR A 49 -19.00 -15.30 2.91
C THR A 49 -18.70 -14.84 1.48
N LEU A 50 -19.74 -14.40 0.76
CA LEU A 50 -19.70 -13.98 -0.65
C LEU A 50 -19.03 -12.60 -0.82
N THR A 51 -19.05 -11.73 0.20
CA THR A 51 -18.22 -10.51 0.22
C THR A 51 -16.74 -10.81 0.41
N PHE A 52 -16.44 -11.80 1.24
CA PHE A 52 -15.11 -11.97 1.82
C PHE A 52 -14.17 -12.70 0.87
N VAL A 53 -14.61 -13.81 0.28
CA VAL A 53 -13.76 -14.68 -0.56
C VAL A 53 -13.25 -13.95 -1.82
N PRO A 54 -14.10 -13.33 -2.66
CA PRO A 54 -13.61 -12.66 -3.87
C PRO A 54 -12.64 -11.52 -3.56
N LYS A 55 -12.88 -10.80 -2.45
CA LYS A 55 -12.03 -9.70 -1.99
C LYS A 55 -10.64 -10.18 -1.57
N LEU A 56 -10.57 -11.26 -0.80
CA LEU A 56 -9.29 -11.83 -0.38
C LEU A 56 -8.47 -12.34 -1.56
N VAL A 57 -9.10 -13.07 -2.49
CA VAL A 57 -8.42 -13.58 -3.68
C VAL A 57 -7.81 -12.43 -4.49
N ALA A 58 -8.55 -11.34 -4.68
CA ALA A 58 -8.05 -10.17 -5.38
C ALA A 58 -6.88 -9.48 -4.66
N ILE A 59 -6.96 -9.33 -3.32
CA ILE A 59 -5.88 -8.74 -2.51
C ILE A 59 -4.61 -9.60 -2.62
N VAL A 60 -4.71 -10.92 -2.50
CA VAL A 60 -3.56 -11.83 -2.59
C VAL A 60 -2.94 -11.80 -3.98
N ALA A 61 -3.76 -11.82 -5.03
CA ALA A 61 -3.29 -11.75 -6.41
C ALA A 61 -2.51 -10.46 -6.69
N VAL A 62 -3.03 -9.32 -6.22
CA VAL A 62 -2.38 -8.02 -6.40
C VAL A 62 -1.14 -7.90 -5.54
N PHE A 63 -1.19 -8.37 -4.29
CA PHE A 63 -0.02 -8.40 -3.42
C PHE A 63 1.14 -9.15 -4.09
N TRP A 64 0.86 -10.31 -4.69
CA TRP A 64 1.86 -11.08 -5.41
C TRP A 64 2.40 -10.31 -6.62
N ALA A 65 1.50 -9.74 -7.43
CA ALA A 65 1.88 -8.97 -8.62
C ALA A 65 2.68 -7.69 -8.28
N SER A 66 2.35 -7.01 -7.18
CA SER A 66 2.98 -5.76 -6.76
C SER A 66 4.15 -5.96 -5.80
N MET A 67 4.48 -7.20 -5.42
CA MET A 67 5.54 -7.49 -4.44
C MET A 67 6.88 -6.85 -4.83
N GLY A 68 7.32 -7.05 -6.07
CA GLY A 68 8.59 -6.48 -6.55
C GLY A 68 8.62 -4.95 -6.48
N PHE A 69 7.51 -4.29 -6.84
CA PHE A 69 7.37 -2.84 -6.74
C PHE A 69 7.46 -2.36 -5.30
N MET A 70 6.70 -2.97 -4.39
CA MET A 70 6.67 -2.59 -2.97
C MET A 70 8.04 -2.74 -2.32
N THR A 71 8.71 -3.87 -2.58
CA THR A 71 10.08 -4.10 -2.08
C THR A 71 11.05 -3.07 -2.65
N ALA A 72 10.98 -2.79 -3.96
CA ALA A 72 11.84 -1.78 -4.59
C ALA A 72 11.64 -0.39 -3.99
N SER A 73 10.39 0.03 -3.71
CA SER A 73 10.12 1.33 -3.08
C SER A 73 10.74 1.44 -1.68
N ILE A 74 10.62 0.39 -0.86
CA ILE A 74 11.22 0.37 0.48
C ILE A 74 12.74 0.38 0.39
N VAL A 75 13.34 -0.47 -0.46
CA VAL A 75 14.79 -0.50 -0.66
C VAL A 75 15.31 0.86 -1.14
N THR A 76 14.60 1.52 -2.05
CA THR A 76 14.95 2.86 -2.54
C THR A 76 14.95 3.90 -1.42
N LEU A 77 13.97 3.88 -0.51
CA LEU A 77 13.94 4.78 0.65
C LEU A 77 15.20 4.61 1.52
N PHE A 78 15.58 3.36 1.80
CA PHE A 78 16.77 3.07 2.60
C PHE A 78 18.05 3.48 1.87
N GLN A 79 18.20 3.13 0.60
CA GLN A 79 19.42 3.38 -0.16
C GLN A 79 19.62 4.86 -0.51
N SER A 80 18.55 5.61 -0.76
CA SER A 80 18.63 6.99 -1.21
C SER A 80 18.56 8.02 -0.08
N GLN A 81 17.92 7.68 1.05
CA GLN A 81 17.75 8.62 2.16
C GLN A 81 18.51 8.15 3.40
N ILE A 82 18.22 6.94 3.90
CA ILE A 82 18.73 6.52 5.22
C ILE A 82 20.24 6.22 5.20
N ILE A 83 20.72 5.42 4.24
CA ILE A 83 22.14 5.03 4.18
C ILE A 83 23.06 6.25 3.97
N PRO A 84 22.77 7.19 3.04
CA PRO A 84 23.59 8.38 2.87
C PRO A 84 23.64 9.27 4.11
N LEU A 85 22.54 9.35 4.88
CA LEU A 85 22.51 10.10 6.14
C LEU A 85 23.37 9.47 7.24
N ILE A 86 23.54 8.14 7.23
CA ILE A 86 24.40 7.42 8.18
C ILE A 86 25.88 7.50 7.77
N VAL A 87 26.17 7.42 6.46
CA VAL A 87 27.55 7.37 5.93
C VAL A 87 28.14 8.75 5.69
N GLY A 88 27.30 9.74 5.36
CA GLY A 88 27.69 11.13 5.12
C GLY A 88 27.43 12.07 6.30
N GLY A 89 27.02 11.53 7.45
CA GLY A 89 26.98 12.21 8.75
C GLY A 89 28.33 12.24 9.43
#